data_AF-A0A4P6WQ22-F1
#
_entry.id   AF-A0A4P6WQ22-F1
#
_cell.length_a   1.000
_cell.length_b   1.000
_cell.length_c   1.000
_cell.angle_alpha   90.00
_cell.angle_beta   90.00
_cell.angle_gamma   90.00
#
_symmetry.space_group_name_H-M   'P 1'
#
loop_
_entity.id
_entity.type
_entity.pdbx_description
1 polymer ?
#
loop_
_entity_poly.entity_id
_entity_poly.type
_entity_poly.pdbx_seq_one_letter_code
_entity_poly.pdbx_strand_id
1 'polypeptide(L)' 'MKKVIVFFNAEPAVVVTVMKGITTIMREFPNGEKAHLPVMSAGFPSLTGDHKIVYVASDRDVSSEEILEAASKLLK' A
#
# COMPACT_ATOMS: atom_id res chain seq x y z
N MET A 1 -9.83 -9.23 7.28
CA MET A 1 -9.46 -7.92 6.71
C MET A 1 -7.95 -7.85 6.54
N LYS A 2 -7.44 -7.05 5.60
CA LYS A 2 -6.02 -6.71 5.44
C LYS A 2 -5.88 -5.18 5.34
N LYS A 3 -4.82 -4.63 5.91
CA LYS A 3 -4.45 -3.21 5.78
C LYS A 3 -3.59 -3.06 4.51
N VAL A 4 -3.90 -2.09 3.66
CA VAL A 4 -3.17 -1.77 2.44
C VAL A 4 -2.73 -0.30 2.50
N ILE A 5 -1.44 -0.05 2.30
CA ILE A 5 -0.90 1.30 2.16
C ILE A 5 -1.15 1.76 0.72
N VAL A 6 -1.73 2.94 0.56
CA VAL A 6 -2.08 3.49 -0.75
C VAL A 6 -1.26 4.76 -1.00
N PHE A 7 -0.44 4.70 -2.05
CA PHE A 7 0.23 5.85 -2.62
C PHE A 7 -0.59 6.30 -3.83
N PHE A 8 -0.97 7.57 -3.88
CA PHE A 8 -1.85 8.04 -4.95
C PHE A 8 -1.65 9.53 -5.18
N ASN A 9 -1.53 9.96 -6.45
CA ASN A 9 -1.54 11.36 -6.86
C ASN A 9 -0.49 12.23 -6.13
N ALA A 10 0.69 11.67 -5.84
CA ALA A 10 1.76 12.30 -5.07
C ALA A 10 1.36 12.82 -3.66
N GLU A 11 0.18 12.42 -3.16
CA GLU A 11 -0.30 12.75 -1.83
C GLU A 11 0.33 11.84 -0.77
N PRO A 12 0.29 12.23 0.52
CA PRO A 12 0.76 11.39 1.61
C PRO A 12 0.08 10.02 1.61
N ALA A 13 0.85 8.97 1.89
CA ALA A 13 0.34 7.61 1.93
C ALA A 13 -0.74 7.42 3.01
N VAL A 14 -1.79 6.67 2.67
CA VAL A 14 -2.90 6.38 3.59
C VAL A 14 -3.11 4.88 3.74
N VAL A 15 -3.69 4.44 4.86
CA VAL A 15 -4.04 3.04 5.06
C VAL A 15 -5.53 2.84 4.84
N VAL A 16 -5.86 1.86 4.00
CA VAL A 16 -7.24 1.36 3.86
C VAL A 16 -7.32 -0.08 4.32
N THR A 17 -8.44 -0.42 4.97
CA THR A 17 -8.71 -1.78 5.42
C THR A 17 -9.71 -2.42 4.48
N VAL A 18 -9.32 -3.53 3.83
CA VAL A 18 -10.13 -4.23 2.84
C VAL A 18 -10.32 -5.70 3.21
N MET A 19 -11.31 -6.37 2.62
CA MET A 19 -11.44 -7.82 2.77
C MET A 19 -10.26 -8.55 2.10
N LYS A 20 -9.89 -9.74 2.60
CA LYS A 20 -8.67 -10.45 2.13
C LYS A 20 -8.69 -10.72 0.61
N GLY A 21 -9.88 -11.00 0.05
CA GLY A 21 -10.08 -11.26 -1.38
C GLY A 21 -10.05 -10.03 -2.29
N ILE A 22 -9.99 -8.81 -1.76
CA ILE A 22 -9.89 -7.60 -2.57
C ILE A 22 -8.46 -7.46 -3.08
N THR A 23 -8.30 -7.42 -4.40
CA THR A 23 -7.00 -7.33 -5.10
C THR A 23 -6.78 -5.98 -5.79
N THR A 24 -7.76 -5.07 -5.74
CA THR A 24 -7.69 -3.77 -6.41
C THR A 24 -8.33 -2.71 -5.53
N ILE A 25 -7.73 -1.51 -5.49
CA ILE A 25 -8.24 -0.34 -4.79
C ILE A 25 -8.57 0.73 -5.83
N MET A 26 -9.81 1.21 -5.84
CA MET A 26 -10.20 2.32 -6.71
C MET A 26 -9.91 3.65 -6.02
N ARG A 27 -9.27 4.57 -6.74
CA ARG A 27 -9.08 5.97 -6.36
C ARG A 27 -9.52 6.89 -7.48
N GLU A 28 -9.86 8.12 -7.14
CA GLU A 28 -10.29 9.13 -8.11
C GLU A 28 -9.31 10.30 -8.03
N PHE A 29 -8.75 10.69 -9.17
CA PHE A 29 -7.91 11.87 -9.31
C PHE A 29 -8.77 13.14 -9.16
N PRO A 30 -8.17 14.30 -8.84
CA PRO A 30 -8.90 15.56 -8.72
C PRO A 30 -9.65 15.99 -10.01
N ASN A 31 -9.24 15.46 -11.17
CA ASN A 31 -9.87 15.70 -12.45
C ASN A 31 -11.08 14.78 -12.73
N GLY A 32 -11.42 13.87 -11.81
CA GLY A 32 -12.52 12.91 -11.93
C GLY A 32 -12.15 11.58 -12.61
N GLU A 33 -10.91 11.41 -13.06
CA GLU A 33 -10.45 10.13 -13.61
C GLU A 33 -10.28 9.08 -12.50
N LYS A 34 -10.70 7.84 -12.79
CA LYS A 34 -10.64 6.73 -11.83
C LYS A 34 -9.45 5.84 -12.13
N ALA A 35 -8.63 5.62 -11.11
CA ALA A 35 -7.52 4.68 -11.14
C ALA A 35 -7.86 3.40 -10.38
N HIS A 36 -7.53 2.27 -10.99
CA HIS A 36 -7.68 0.94 -10.38
C HIS A 36 -6.29 0.44 -9.98
N LEU A 37 -5.92 0.65 -8.73
CA LEU A 37 -4.60 0.35 -8.21
C LEU A 37 -4.53 -1.13 -7.80
N PRO A 38 -3.69 -1.95 -8.43
CA PRO A 38 -3.52 -3.34 -8.01
C PRO A 38 -2.87 -3.40 -6.63
N VAL A 39 -3.36 -4.32 -5.80
CA VAL A 39 -2.77 -4.59 -4.47
C VAL A 39 -1.60 -5.56 -4.64
N MET A 40 -0.41 -5.07 -4.37
CA MET A 40 0.84 -5.83 -4.36
C MET A 40 1.25 -6.16 -2.92
N SER A 41 2.14 -7.14 -2.76
CA SER A 41 2.73 -7.53 -1.48
C SER A 41 4.24 -7.32 -1.49
N ALA A 42 4.74 -6.51 -0.57
CA ALA A 42 6.16 -6.33 -0.31
C ALA A 42 6.57 -7.16 0.92
N GLY A 43 7.52 -8.06 0.75
CA GLY A 43 8.09 -8.87 1.83
C GLY A 43 9.37 -8.25 2.35
N PHE A 44 9.44 -8.00 3.66
CA PHE A 44 10.64 -7.51 4.31
C PHE A 44 11.27 -8.63 5.16
N PRO A 45 12.55 -8.97 4.94
CA PRO A 45 13.24 -9.90 5.81
C PRO A 45 13.38 -9.27 7.19
N SER A 46 13.00 -10.01 8.24
CA SER A 46 13.29 -9.60 9.62
C SER A 46 14.38 -10.49 10.20
N LEU A 47 15.14 -9.91 11.14
CA LEU A 47 16.23 -10.59 11.82
C LEU A 47 15.76 -11.79 12.68
N THR A 48 14.47 -11.80 13.09
CA THR A 48 13.89 -12.89 13.90
C THR A 48 13.27 -14.01 13.06
N GLY A 49 13.30 -13.90 11.72
CA GLY A 49 12.73 -14.91 10.82
C GLY A 49 11.24 -14.72 10.50
N ASP A 50 10.55 -13.77 11.14
CA ASP A 50 9.19 -13.39 10.77
C ASP A 50 9.21 -12.51 9.52
N HIS A 51 8.75 -13.01 8.37
CA HIS A 51 8.57 -12.17 7.19
C HIS A 51 7.39 -11.22 7.40
N LYS A 52 7.68 -9.92 7.50
CA LYS A 52 6.62 -8.90 7.49
C LYS A 52 6.19 -8.67 6.05
N ILE A 53 4.95 -9.09 5.75
CA ILE A 53 4.30 -8.80 4.48
C ILE A 53 3.50 -7.51 4.63
N VAL A 54 3.84 -6.50 3.82
CA VAL A 54 3.11 -5.24 3.70
C VAL A 54 2.34 -5.26 2.39
N TYR A 55 1.05 -4.95 2.44
CA TYR A 55 0.25 -4.79 1.22
C TYR A 55 0.27 -3.33 0.78
N VAL A 56 0.49 -3.09 -0.50
CA VAL A 56 0.64 -1.76 -1.08
C VAL A 56 -0.18 -1.66 -2.36
N ALA A 57 -0.76 -0.50 -2.64
CA ALA A 57 -1.31 -0.16 -3.94
C ALA A 57 -0.82 1.24 -4.32
N SER A 58 -0.47 1.44 -5.60
CA SER A 58 0.13 2.69 -6.05
C SER A 58 -0.22 3.00 -7.51
N ASP A 59 -0.35 4.29 -7.83
CA ASP A 59 -0.44 4.81 -9.21
C ASP A 59 0.94 5.10 -9.83
N ARG A 60 2.01 4.99 -9.04
CA ARG A 60 3.40 5.19 -9.44
C ARG A 60 4.31 4.08 -8.92
N ASP A 61 5.55 4.05 -9.40
CA ASP A 61 6.60 3.26 -8.77
C ASP A 61 6.90 3.75 -7.35
N VAL A 62 7.02 2.81 -6.42
CA VAL A 62 7.28 3.04 -5.00
C VAL A 62 8.44 2.16 -4.59
N SER A 63 9.47 2.75 -3.98
CA SER A 63 10.64 2.00 -3.54
C SER A 63 10.35 1.20 -2.26
N SER A 64 11.15 0.16 -2.02
CA SER A 64 11.03 -0.64 -0.79
C SER A 64 11.28 0.20 0.48
N GLU A 65 12.17 1.18 0.42
CA GLU A 65 12.45 2.11 1.52
C GLU A 65 11.23 2.98 1.85
N GLU A 66 10.56 3.51 0.82
CA GLU A 66 9.35 4.33 0.99
C GLU A 66 8.18 3.52 1.58
N ILE A 67 8.02 2.27 1.13
CA ILE A 67 7.04 1.32 1.70
C ILE A 67 7.35 1.06 3.18
N LEU A 68 8.60 0.78 3.51
CA LEU A 68 9.02 0.48 4.88
C LEU A 68 8.81 1.68 5.81
N GLU A 69 9.17 2.88 5.34
CA GLU A 69 8.95 4.11 6.09
C GLU A 69 7.45 4.34 6.35
N ALA A 70 6.62 4.24 5.31
CA ALA A 70 5.17 4.38 5.44
C ALA A 70 4.58 3.31 6.38
N ALA A 71 5.02 2.06 6.26
CA ALA A 71 4.59 0.97 7.14
C ALA A 71 4.94 1.25 8.61
N SER A 72 6.15 1.76 8.89
CA SER A 72 6.59 2.09 10.24
C SER A 72 5.74 3.18 10.90
N LYS A 73 5.24 4.12 10.10
CA LYS A 73 4.42 5.26 10.55
C LYS A 73 2.95 4.88 10.67
N LEU A 74 2.42 4.12 9.71
CA LEU A 74 0.97 3.94 9.51
C LEU A 74 0.43 2.58 9.98
N LEU A 75 1.28 1.55 10.12
CA LEU A 75 0.86 0.19 10.49
C LEU A 75 1.22 -0.19 11.93
N LYS A 76 1.25 0.79 12.83
CA LYS A 76 1.39 0.55 14.28
C LYS A 76 0.32 -0.40 14.82
#